data_AF-A0A518S7Z0-F1
#
_entry.id   AF-A0A518S7Z0-F1
#
_cell.length_a   1.000
_cell.length_b   1.000
_cell.length_c   1.000
_cell.angle_alpha   90.00
_cell.angle_beta   90.00
_cell.angle_gamma   90.00
#
_symmetry.space_group_name_H-M   'P 1'
#
loop_
_entity.id
_entity.type
_entity.pdbx_description
1 polymer ?
#
loop_
_entity_poly.entity_id
_entity_poly.type
_entity_poly.pdbx_seq_one_letter_code
_entity_poly.pdbx_strand_id
1 'polypeptide(L)' 'MSSIPYKLRRDKVNEGREQVPYFLREEVVAGEDDLQAELEDVLDEKVYKSDYREAAMVVAQRNPDLIADVLREWGYDLE' A
#
# COMPACT_ATOMS: atom_id res chain seq x y z
N MET A 1 -19.19 11.69 -13.82
CA MET A 1 -19.02 10.42 -14.56
C MET A 1 -18.24 9.49 -13.65
N SER A 2 -18.84 8.39 -13.17
CA SER A 2 -18.07 7.39 -12.43
C SER A 2 -17.08 6.75 -13.40
N SER A 3 -15.79 6.98 -13.22
CA SER A 3 -14.78 6.25 -13.97
C SER A 3 -14.84 4.78 -13.57
N ILE A 4 -14.67 3.88 -14.54
CA ILE A 4 -14.58 2.44 -14.25
C ILE A 4 -13.40 2.23 -13.29
N PRO A 5 -13.54 1.42 -12.22
CA PRO A 5 -12.44 1.10 -11.30
C PRO A 5 -11.15 0.66 -12.03
N TYR A 6 -9.98 1.05 -11.52
CA TYR A 6 -8.69 0.81 -12.19
C TYR A 6 -8.44 -0.67 -12.51
N LYS A 7 -8.77 -1.59 -11.58
CA LYS A 7 -8.63 -3.05 -11.78
C LYS A 7 -9.42 -3.57 -12.99
N LEU A 8 -10.58 -2.97 -13.29
CA LEU A 8 -11.45 -3.35 -14.40
C LEU A 8 -11.06 -2.72 -15.74
N ARG A 9 -10.09 -1.79 -15.75
CA ARG A 9 -9.66 -1.07 -16.97
C ARG A 9 -8.32 -1.53 -17.54
N ARG A 10 -7.54 -2.32 -16.81
CA ARG A 10 -6.17 -2.71 -17.19
C ARG A 10 -6.12 -4.15 -17.66
N ASP A 11 -5.16 -4.44 -18.54
CA ASP A 11 -4.87 -5.80 -19.00
C ASP A 11 -3.79 -6.48 -18.14
N LYS A 12 -2.90 -5.69 -17.53
CA LYS A 12 -1.83 -6.19 -16.65
C LYS A 12 -1.77 -5.42 -15.34
N VAL A 13 -1.32 -6.12 -14.29
CA VAL A 13 -1.18 -5.53 -12.96
C VAL A 13 -0.22 -4.33 -12.95
N ASN A 14 0.80 -4.30 -13.78
CA ASN A 14 1.80 -3.21 -13.83
C ASN A 14 1.50 -2.10 -14.84
N GLU A 15 0.34 -2.13 -15.49
CA GLU A 15 0.01 -1.19 -16.56
C GLU A 15 -0.18 0.24 -16.03
N GLY A 16 0.54 1.20 -16.61
CA GLY A 16 0.50 2.61 -16.20
C GLY A 16 1.23 2.93 -14.89
N ARG A 17 2.05 2.02 -14.37
CA ARG A 17 2.85 2.22 -13.15
C ARG A 17 4.31 2.55 -13.47
N GLU A 18 4.88 3.48 -12.71
CA GLU A 18 6.32 3.72 -12.66
C GLU A 18 6.99 2.84 -11.60
N GLN A 19 8.20 2.32 -11.90
CA GLN A 19 8.95 1.52 -10.93
C GLN A 19 9.69 2.43 -9.95
N VAL A 20 9.37 2.31 -8.66
CA VAL A 20 10.01 3.08 -7.59
C VAL A 20 10.73 2.13 -6.63
N PRO A 21 12.08 2.09 -6.60
CA PRO A 21 12.83 1.27 -5.65
C PRO A 21 12.96 1.97 -4.29
N TYR A 22 12.69 1.25 -3.20
CA TYR A 22 12.96 1.70 -1.83
C TYR A 22 13.45 0.53 -0.97
N PHE A 23 14.19 0.85 0.09
CA PHE A 23 14.67 -0.14 1.06
C PHE A 23 13.73 -0.17 2.26
N LEU A 24 13.26 -1.37 2.61
CA LEU A 24 12.47 -1.62 3.81
C LEU A 24 13.26 -2.46 4.80
N ARG A 25 12.95 -2.28 6.09
CA ARG A 25 13.42 -3.17 7.15
C ARG A 25 12.71 -4.53 7.05
N GLU A 26 13.37 -5.59 7.51
CA GLU A 26 12.88 -6.97 7.38
C GLU A 26 11.49 -7.15 8.00
N GLU A 27 11.26 -6.56 9.17
CA GLU A 27 9.97 -6.63 9.87
C GLU A 27 8.82 -6.01 9.06
N VAL A 28 9.10 -4.97 8.26
CA VAL A 28 8.10 -4.34 7.40
C VAL A 28 7.79 -5.22 6.20
N VAL A 29 8.81 -5.87 5.64
CA VAL A 29 8.64 -6.81 4.51
C VAL A 29 7.88 -8.06 4.96
N ALA A 30 8.09 -8.53 6.19
CA ALA A 30 7.35 -9.68 6.72
C ALA A 30 5.87 -9.36 6.92
N GLY A 31 5.53 -8.19 7.45
CA GLY A 31 4.15 -7.77 7.68
C GLY A 31 3.32 -7.53 6.41
N GLU A 32 3.97 -7.48 5.24
CA GLU A 32 3.28 -7.36 3.95
C GLU A 32 2.45 -8.60 3.58
N ASP A 33 2.89 -9.79 4.01
CA ASP A 33 2.18 -11.03 3.71
C ASP A 33 0.93 -11.15 4.58
N ASP A 34 1.02 -10.76 5.86
CA ASP A 34 -0.13 -10.68 6.77
C ASP A 34 -1.16 -9.65 6.27
N LEU A 35 -0.71 -8.45 5.89
CA LEU A 35 -1.59 -7.44 5.31
C LEU A 35 -2.30 -7.95 4.04
N GLN A 36 -1.58 -8.67 3.17
CA GLN A 36 -2.18 -9.22 1.96
C GLN A 36 -3.25 -10.25 2.31
N ALA A 37 -2.98 -11.18 3.22
CA ALA A 37 -3.93 -12.20 3.64
C ALA A 37 -5.23 -11.57 4.22
N GLU A 38 -5.09 -10.59 5.11
CA GLU A 38 -6.23 -9.86 5.68
C GLU A 38 -7.06 -9.14 4.59
N LEU A 39 -6.41 -8.55 3.59
CA LEU A 39 -7.11 -7.92 2.47
C LEU A 39 -7.83 -8.94 1.58
N GLU A 40 -7.24 -10.10 1.35
CA GLU A 40 -7.86 -11.18 0.59
C GLU A 40 -9.10 -11.73 1.32
N ASP A 41 -9.01 -11.89 2.65
CA ASP A 41 -10.12 -12.33 3.49
C ASP A 41 -11.26 -11.29 3.54
N VAL A 42 -10.94 -9.99 3.65
CA VAL A 42 -11.93 -8.91 3.67
C VAL A 42 -12.64 -8.75 2.32
N LEU A 43 -11.92 -8.94 1.21
CA LEU A 43 -12.44 -8.74 -0.14
C LEU A 43 -13.02 -10.01 -0.77
N ASP A 44 -12.82 -11.17 -0.14
CA ASP A 44 -13.15 -12.49 -0.70
C ASP A 44 -12.58 -12.70 -2.11
N GLU A 45 -11.36 -12.18 -2.34
CA GLU A 45 -10.67 -12.26 -3.63
C GLU A 45 -9.15 -12.17 -3.47
N LYS A 46 -8.39 -12.75 -4.40
CA LYS A 46 -6.95 -12.53 -4.49
C LYS A 46 -6.61 -11.06 -4.72
N VAL A 47 -5.61 -10.58 -3.98
CA VAL A 47 -5.14 -9.19 -4.03
C VAL A 47 -3.71 -9.19 -4.53
N TYR A 48 -3.45 -8.56 -5.66
CA TYR A 48 -2.08 -8.49 -6.18
C TYR A 48 -1.20 -7.59 -5.31
N LYS A 49 0.03 -8.02 -5.04
CA LYS A 49 1.00 -7.27 -4.25
C LYS A 49 1.21 -5.84 -4.71
N SER A 50 1.31 -5.62 -6.02
CA SER A 50 1.46 -4.28 -6.58
C SER A 50 0.21 -3.41 -6.37
N ASP A 51 -0.98 -4.00 -6.23
CA ASP A 51 -2.23 -3.26 -6.00
C ASP A 51 -2.35 -2.80 -4.57
N TYR A 52 -2.16 -3.69 -3.59
CA TYR A 52 -2.29 -3.25 -2.21
C TYR A 52 -1.16 -2.29 -1.82
N ARG A 53 0.05 -2.43 -2.38
CA ARG A 53 1.13 -1.47 -2.16
C ARG A 53 0.77 -0.08 -2.69
N GLU A 54 0.19 0.00 -3.87
CA GLU A 54 -0.31 1.27 -4.41
C GLU A 54 -1.47 1.81 -3.57
N ALA A 55 -2.41 0.95 -3.17
CA ALA A 55 -3.52 1.33 -2.30
C ALA A 55 -3.05 1.83 -0.92
N ALA A 56 -2.04 1.19 -0.32
CA ALA A 56 -1.42 1.61 0.92
C ALA A 56 -0.79 3.00 0.77
N MET A 57 -0.11 3.26 -0.34
CA MET A 57 0.42 4.60 -0.64
C MET A 57 -0.69 5.64 -0.80
N VAL A 58 -1.81 5.30 -1.45
CA VAL A 58 -2.98 6.18 -1.56
C VAL A 58 -3.57 6.49 -0.18
N VAL A 59 -3.67 5.49 0.71
CA VAL A 59 -4.12 5.70 2.09
C VAL A 59 -3.15 6.59 2.85
N ALA A 60 -1.84 6.35 2.75
CA ALA A 60 -0.81 7.17 3.38
C ALA A 60 -0.86 8.64 2.92
N GLN A 61 -1.03 8.88 1.63
CA GLN A 61 -1.17 10.24 1.07
C GLN A 61 -2.42 10.97 1.56
N ARG A 62 -3.50 10.23 1.85
CA ARG A 62 -4.77 10.78 2.34
C ARG A 62 -4.79 10.97 3.86
N ASN A 63 -3.92 10.31 4.60
CA ASN A 63 -3.88 10.30 6.06
C ASN A 63 -2.43 10.54 6.55
N PRO A 64 -1.85 11.73 6.28
CA PRO A 64 -0.45 12.02 6.60
C PRO A 64 -0.16 12.03 8.11
N ASP A 65 -1.17 12.28 8.94
CA ASP A 65 -1.11 12.22 10.40
C ASP A 65 -0.77 10.82 10.92
N LEU A 66 -1.36 9.77 10.36
CA LEU A 66 -1.05 8.39 10.72
C LEU A 66 0.41 8.04 10.39
N ILE A 67 0.94 8.58 9.30
CA ILE A 67 2.36 8.42 8.94
C ILE A 67 3.25 9.20 9.91
N ALA A 68 2.84 10.42 10.29
CA ALA A 68 3.58 11.22 11.26
C ALA A 68 3.71 10.49 12.61
N ASP A 69 2.65 9.81 13.08
CA ASP A 69 2.70 9.05 14.33
C ASP A 69 3.72 7.91 14.27
N VAL A 70 3.74 7.13 13.17
CA VAL A 70 4.75 6.08 12.96
C VAL A 70 6.17 6.67 12.89
N LEU A 71 6.34 7.82 12.22
CA LEU A 71 7.63 8.49 12.17
C LEU A 71 8.06 8.98 13.56
N ARG A 72 7.14 9.47 14.40
CA ARG A 72 7.44 9.86 15.78
C ARG A 72 7.91 8.68 16.63
N GLU A 73 7.28 7.52 16.47
CA GLU A 73 7.75 6.28 17.11
C GLU A 73 9.19 5.91 16.69
N TRP A 74 9.57 6.25 15.45
CA TRP A 74 10.94 6.06 14.95
C TRP A 74 11.90 7.18 15.36
N GLY A 75 11.41 8.18 16.10
CA GLY A 75 12.21 9.26 16.67
C GLY A 75 12.26 10.55 15.86
N TYR A 76 11.35 10.74 14.90
CA TYR A 76 11.07 12.08 14.37
C TYR A 76 10.35 12.93 15.44
N ASP A 77 10.47 14.26 15.37
CA ASP A 77 9.80 15.19 16.32
C ASP A 77 10.28 15.04 17.79
N LEU A 78 11.48 14.47 18.00
CA LEU A 78 12.14 14.44 19.30
C LEU A 78 12.99 15.72 19.47
N GLU A 79 12.47 16.72 20.16
CA GLU A 79 13.27 17.84 20.72
C GLU A 79 13.94 17.47 22.04
#